data_AF-A0A6G3XUL7-F1
#
_entry.id   AF-A0A6G3XUL7-F1
#
_cell.length_a   1.000
_cell.length_b   1.000
_cell.length_c   1.000
_cell.angle_alpha   90.00
_cell.angle_beta   90.00
_cell.angle_gamma   90.00
#
_symmetry.space_group_name_H-M   'P 1'
#
loop_
_entity.id
_entity.type
_entity.pdbx_description
1 polymer ?
#
loop_
_entity_poly.entity_id
_entity_poly.type
_entity_poly.pdbx_seq_one_letter_code
_entity_poly.pdbx_strand_id
1 'polypeptide(L)'
;MKIDLTETTSSKINQALVSARRAIGTPAIGMVLTLVVVTDEENAYDALKSAGDASREHPSRIIAVIKRVSRSPRARRDARL
;
A
#
# COMPACT_ATOMS: atom_id res chain seq x y z
N MET A 1 -9.97 4.97 -13.78
CA MET A 1 -8.60 4.58 -14.16
C MET A 1 -8.17 3.42 -13.28
N LYS A 2 -7.74 2.31 -13.86
CA LYS A 2 -7.23 1.13 -13.15
C LYS A 2 -5.76 0.93 -13.53
N ILE A 3 -4.89 0.73 -12.55
CA ILE A 3 -3.45 0.50 -12.77
C ILE A 3 -3.11 -0.84 -12.12
N ASP A 4 -2.77 -1.83 -12.95
CA ASP A 4 -2.34 -3.14 -12.48
C ASP A 4 -0.82 -3.13 -12.26
N LEU A 5 -0.40 -3.46 -11.04
CA LEU A 5 1.01 -3.56 -10.66
C LEU A 5 1.33 -5.02 -10.30
N THR A 6 1.89 -5.78 -11.24
CA THR A 6 2.35 -7.16 -11.02
C THR A 6 3.83 -7.18 -10.63
N GLU A 7 4.26 -8.10 -9.75
CA GLU A 7 5.66 -8.22 -9.32
C GLU A 7 6.26 -6.86 -8.87
N THR A 8 5.52 -6.20 -7.97
CA THR A 8 5.79 -4.82 -7.57
C THR A 8 6.59 -4.74 -6.26
N THR A 9 7.13 -3.55 -6.01
CA THR A 9 7.75 -3.18 -4.74
C THR A 9 7.01 -1.99 -4.14
N SER A 10 7.17 -1.75 -2.84
CA SER A 10 6.62 -0.57 -2.17
C SER A 10 7.01 0.74 -2.86
N SER A 11 8.25 0.84 -3.36
CA SER A 11 8.73 2.00 -4.14
C SER A 11 7.97 2.20 -5.45
N LYS A 12 7.72 1.12 -6.22
CA LYS A 12 6.96 1.16 -7.47
C LYS A 12 5.49 1.52 -7.23
N ILE A 13 4.89 1.03 -6.13
CA ILE A 13 3.53 1.42 -5.70
C ILE A 13 3.47 2.94 -5.46
N ASN A 14 4.41 3.48 -4.68
CA ASN A 14 4.42 4.91 -4.38
C ASN A 14 4.53 5.77 -5.66
N GLN A 15 5.43 5.39 -6.57
CA GLN A 15 5.58 6.07 -7.87
C GLN A 15 4.28 6.05 -8.69
N ALA A 16 3.62 4.89 -8.79
CA ALA A 16 2.36 4.76 -9.50
C ALA A 16 1.26 5.66 -8.90
N LEU A 17 1.17 5.75 -7.57
CA LEU A 17 0.20 6.61 -6.88
C LEU A 17 0.47 8.10 -7.08
N VAL A 18 1.74 8.51 -7.12
CA VAL A 18 2.11 9.91 -7.43
C VAL A 18 1.74 10.24 -8.88
N SER A 19 2.10 9.37 -9.82
CA SER A 19 1.79 9.55 -11.25
C SER A 19 0.28 9.59 -11.51
N ALA A 20 -0.48 8.67 -10.91
CA ALA A 20 -1.93 8.62 -11.01
C ALA A 20 -2.60 9.92 -10.56
N ARG A 21 -2.13 10.50 -9.44
CA ARG A 21 -2.66 11.76 -8.92
C ARG A 21 -2.35 12.95 -9.82
N ARG A 22 -1.13 13.02 -10.35
CA ARG A 22 -0.75 14.05 -11.33
C ARG A 22 -1.62 13.99 -12.59
N ALA A 23 -1.92 12.78 -13.07
CA ALA A 23 -2.74 12.59 -14.27
C ALA A 23 -4.20 13.06 -14.09
N ILE A 24 -4.73 13.05 -12.87
CA ILE A 24 -6.12 13.48 -12.56
C ILE A 24 -6.22 15.02 -12.43
N GLY A 25 -5.09 15.75 -12.48
CA GLY A 25 -5.08 17.21 -12.42
C GLY A 25 -5.39 17.79 -11.04
N THR A 26 -5.44 16.96 -10.00
CA THR A 26 -5.59 17.44 -8.62
C THR A 26 -4.28 18.11 -8.20
N PRO A 27 -4.28 19.38 -7.76
CA PRO A 27 -3.07 20.00 -7.26
C PRO A 27 -2.58 19.23 -6.03
N ALA A 28 -1.28 19.34 -5.72
CA ALA A 28 -0.64 18.76 -4.53
C ALA A 28 -1.32 19.11 -3.18
N ILE A 29 -2.29 20.02 -3.19
CA ILE A 29 -3.11 20.46 -2.06
C ILE A 29 -3.99 19.28 -1.60
N GLY A 30 -3.82 18.86 -0.34
CA GLY A 30 -4.53 17.70 0.24
C GLY A 30 -3.80 16.36 0.10
N MET A 31 -2.54 16.35 -0.36
CA MET A 31 -1.71 15.14 -0.33
C MET A 31 -1.21 14.85 1.09
N VAL A 32 -1.94 13.99 1.80
CA VAL A 32 -1.39 13.28 2.97
C VAL A 32 -0.40 12.19 2.53
N LEU A 33 0.55 11.88 3.40
CA LEU A 33 1.58 10.86 3.18
C LEU A 33 0.94 9.51 2.80
N THR A 34 1.64 8.68 2.04
CA THR A 34 1.20 7.30 1.81
C THR A 34 2.20 6.37 2.49
N LEU A 35 1.74 5.67 3.53
CA LEU A 35 2.53 4.71 4.29
C LEU A 35 2.24 3.30 3.77
N VAL A 36 3.25 2.67 3.17
CA VAL A 36 3.15 1.29 2.70
C VAL A 36 3.82 0.37 3.71
N VAL A 37 3.04 -0.53 4.32
CA VAL A 37 3.51 -1.49 5.32
C VAL A 37 3.51 -2.88 4.69
N VAL A 38 4.69 -3.51 4.58
CA VAL A 38 4.83 -4.88 4.07
C VAL A 38 5.18 -5.78 5.24
N THR A 39 4.25 -6.65 5.63
CA THR A 39 4.36 -7.51 6.82
C THR A 39 3.91 -8.94 6.50
N ASP A 40 4.09 -9.87 7.43
CA ASP A 40 3.49 -11.21 7.37
C ASP A 40 2.21 -11.26 8.21
N GLU A 41 1.54 -12.42 8.21
CA GLU A 41 0.26 -12.58 8.91
C GLU A 41 0.41 -12.55 10.43
N GLU A 42 1.55 -13.01 10.96
CA GLU A 42 1.85 -13.02 12.40
C GLU A 42 2.02 -11.59 12.96
N ASN A 43 2.70 -10.71 12.22
CA ASN A 43 2.99 -9.34 12.65
C ASN A 43 1.97 -8.30 12.13
N ALA A 44 0.91 -8.73 11.43
CA ALA A 44 -0.04 -7.83 10.78
C ALA A 44 -0.75 -6.88 11.74
N TYR A 45 -1.13 -7.39 12.92
CA TYR A 45 -1.84 -6.61 13.93
C TYR A 45 -0.97 -5.49 14.49
N ASP A 46 0.23 -5.83 14.96
CA ASP A 46 1.13 -4.85 15.57
C ASP A 46 1.57 -3.80 14.55
N ALA A 47 1.87 -4.22 13.32
CA ALA A 47 2.25 -3.30 12.25
C ALA A 47 1.13 -2.30 11.90
N LEU A 48 -0.13 -2.75 11.83
CA LEU A 48 -1.28 -1.89 11.58
C LEU A 48 -1.58 -0.97 12.77
N LYS A 49 -1.43 -1.46 14.00
CA LYS A 49 -1.60 -0.66 15.22
C LYS A 49 -0.58 0.47 15.27
N SER A 50 0.71 0.17 15.09
CA SER A 50 1.78 1.18 15.06
C SER A 50 1.60 2.18 13.93
N ALA A 51 1.16 1.73 12.75
CA ALA A 51 0.85 2.64 11.64
C ALA A 51 -0.34 3.55 11.96
N GLY A 52 -1.37 3.01 12.62
CA GLY A 52 -2.54 3.75 13.09
C GLY A 52 -2.15 4.84 14.09
N ASP A 53 -1.33 4.51 15.09
CA ASP A 53 -0.83 5.46 16.08
C ASP A 53 -0.01 6.58 15.40
N ALA A 54 0.91 6.22 14.51
CA ALA A 54 1.70 7.19 13.75
C ALA A 54 0.84 8.11 12.86
N SER A 55 -0.27 7.58 12.31
CA SER A 55 -1.15 8.36 11.42
C SER A 55 -1.89 9.50 12.12
N ARG A 56 -2.02 9.43 13.46
CA ARG A 56 -2.65 10.48 14.28
C ARG A 56 -1.80 11.74 14.34
N GLU A 57 -0.48 11.58 14.37
CA GLU A 57 0.49 12.69 14.39
C GLU A 57 0.86 13.12 12.96
N HIS A 58 0.93 12.16 12.05
CA HIS A 58 1.31 12.37 10.67
C HIS A 58 0.26 11.77 9.73
N PRO A 59 -0.75 12.56 9.34
CA PRO A 59 -1.83 12.10 8.48
C PRO A 59 -1.28 11.34 7.27
N SER A 60 -1.70 10.09 7.15
CA SER A 60 -1.26 9.21 6.07
C SER A 60 -2.34 8.23 5.66
N ARG A 61 -2.33 7.84 4.38
CA ARG A 61 -3.08 6.69 3.88
C ARG A 61 -2.23 5.45 4.10
N ILE A 62 -2.74 4.49 4.85
CA ILE A 62 -2.05 3.24 5.15
C ILE A 62 -2.44 2.19 4.10
N ILE A 63 -1.45 1.61 3.43
CA ILE A 63 -1.59 0.46 2.54
C ILE A 63 -0.83 -0.70 3.18
N ALA A 64 -1.55 -1.72 3.65
CA ALA A 64 -0.95 -2.90 4.23
C ALA A 64 -0.90 -4.05 3.21
N VAL A 65 0.29 -4.61 3.02
CA VAL A 65 0.54 -5.80 2.22
C VAL A 65 0.92 -6.91 3.17
N ILE A 66 -0.03 -7.79 3.45
CA ILE A 66 0.17 -8.96 4.32
C ILE A 66 0.58 -10.14 3.45
N LYS A 67 1.85 -10.52 3.55
CA LYS A 67 2.42 -11.68 2.88
C LYS A 67 1.88 -12.94 3.56
N ARG A 68 0.94 -13.59 2.89
CA ARG A 68 0.50 -14.93 3.29
C ARG A 68 1.43 -15.99 2.70
N VAL A 69 1.81 -16.96 3.52
CA VAL A 69 2.46 -18.18 3.05
C VAL A 69 1.38 -19.08 2.46
N SER A 70 0.84 -18.74 1.28
CA SER A 70 -0.09 -19.64 0.60
C SER A 70 0.66 -20.77 -0.08
N ARG A 71 0.15 -22.00 0.10
CA ARG A 71 0.64 -23.21 -0.56
C ARG A 71 0.57 -23.01 -2.08
N SER A 72 1.74 -22.86 -2.70
CA SER A 72 2.01 -22.70 -4.14
C SER A 72 1.94 -21.27 -4.74
N PRO A 73 2.90 -20.91 -5.61
CA PRO A 73 2.95 -19.63 -6.33
C PRO A 73 1.70 -19.27 -7.14
N ARG A 74 0.88 -20.25 -7.55
CA ARG A 74 -0.33 -20.02 -8.36
C ARG A 74 -1.43 -19.31 -7.58
N ALA A 75 -1.57 -19.59 -6.28
CA ALA A 75 -2.58 -18.98 -5.43
C ALA A 75 -2.36 -17.47 -5.17
N ARG A 76 -1.16 -16.94 -5.44
CA ARG A 76 -0.84 -15.51 -5.27
C ARG A 76 -1.41 -14.61 -6.38
N ARG A 77 -1.68 -15.16 -7.58
CA ARG A 77 -2.19 -14.39 -8.73
C ARG A 77 -3.66 -13.99 -8.60
N ASP A 78 -4.41 -14.65 -7.71
CA ASP A 78 -5.85 -14.44 -7.55
C ASP A 78 -6.22 -13.42 -6.47
N ALA A 79 -5.24 -12.93 -5.69
CA ALA A 79 -5.48 -11.83 -4.76
C ALA A 79 -5.62 -10.52 -5.55
N ARG A 80 -6.85 -10.21 -5.96
CA ARG A 80 -7.19 -8.99 -6.70
C ARG A 80 -7.68 -7.91 -5.73
N LEU A 81 -7.11 -6.71 -5.86
CA LEU A 81 -7.64 -5.44 -5.33
C LEU A 81 -8.48 -4.75 -6.41
#